data_AF-A0AAT9HEC8-F1
#
_entry.id   AF-A0AAT9HEC8-F1
#
_cell.length_a   1.000
_cell.length_b   1.000
_cell.length_c   1.000
_cell.angle_alpha   90.00
_cell.angle_beta   90.00
_cell.angle_gamma   90.00
#
_symmetry.space_group_name_H-M   'P 1'
#
loop_
_entity.id
_entity.type
_entity.pdbx_description
1 polymer ?
#
loop_
_entity_poly.entity_id
_entity_poly.type
_entity_poly.pdbx_seq_one_letter_code
_entity_poly.pdbx_strand_id
1 'polypeptide(L)'
;MITRLVLAQFHAVVRESRRAHFACLVLDDATGTITAESVRRVQRLRSQNAGVLLALRAIGDVPEALHGPLYGAVGCRMAFSGVTTWDGNRFAQTWGTEWVETTEVAKHTVFADQPMTRFLHALRKRLTGKAVTTDAVTVKQVERERWSASELAHSVPPGHAVLSLTTVEGDHAPPLLVDLRG
;
A
#
# COMPACT_ATOMS: atom_id res chain seq x y z
N MET A 1 3.79 -4.16 30.40
CA MET A 1 5.09 -4.68 30.88
C MET A 1 5.33 -6.15 30.48
N ILE A 2 4.34 -7.03 30.69
CA ILE A 2 4.46 -8.48 30.38
C ILE A 2 4.81 -8.74 28.91
N THR A 3 4.14 -8.11 27.94
CA THR A 3 4.40 -8.34 26.50
C THR A 3 5.85 -8.07 26.11
N ARG A 4 6.46 -7.01 26.66
CA ARG A 4 7.86 -6.67 26.39
C ARG A 4 8.82 -7.71 26.98
N LEU A 5 8.50 -8.25 28.15
CA LEU A 5 9.26 -9.36 28.74
C LEU A 5 9.13 -10.63 27.88
N VAL A 6 7.93 -10.96 27.40
CA VAL A 6 7.70 -12.10 26.50
C VAL A 6 8.54 -11.97 25.23
N LEU A 7 8.53 -10.79 24.58
CA LEU A 7 9.37 -10.54 23.41
C LEU A 7 10.87 -10.67 23.73
N ALA A 8 11.32 -10.12 24.86
CA ALA A 8 12.71 -10.21 25.28
C ALA A 8 13.16 -11.66 25.54
N GLN A 9 12.31 -12.45 26.20
CA GLN A 9 12.57 -13.87 26.48
C GLN A 9 12.57 -14.69 25.19
N PHE A 10 11.63 -14.43 24.28
CA PHE A 10 11.61 -15.07 22.97
C PHE A 10 12.94 -14.85 22.24
N HIS A 11 13.44 -13.61 22.18
CA HIS A 11 14.76 -13.30 21.61
C HIS A 11 15.91 -14.04 22.28
N ALA A 12 15.90 -14.20 23.60
CA ALA A 12 16.94 -14.95 24.31
C ALA A 12 16.91 -16.44 23.90
N VAL A 13 15.71 -17.04 23.93
CA VAL A 13 15.48 -18.45 23.62
C VAL A 13 15.87 -18.79 22.17
N VAL A 14 15.47 -17.98 21.19
CA VAL A 14 15.79 -18.24 19.77
C VAL A 14 17.27 -18.00 19.43
N ARG A 15 17.97 -17.18 20.22
CA ARG A 15 19.40 -16.93 20.04
C ARG A 15 20.27 -18.10 20.53
N GLU A 16 19.87 -18.75 21.62
CA GLU A 16 20.65 -19.83 22.25
C GLU A 16 20.40 -21.20 21.61
N SER A 17 19.23 -21.37 20.99
CA SER A 17 18.81 -22.66 20.45
C SER A 17 19.28 -22.85 19.00
N ARG A 18 20.10 -23.86 18.71
CA ARG A 18 20.21 -24.40 17.33
C ARG A 18 18.93 -25.18 17.04
N ARG A 19 17.95 -24.53 16.39
CA ARG A 19 16.64 -25.12 16.08
C ARG A 19 16.60 -25.66 14.66
N ALA A 20 16.06 -26.86 14.51
CA ALA A 20 15.71 -27.40 13.19
C ALA A 20 14.41 -26.78 12.65
N HIS A 21 13.54 -26.27 13.54
CA HIS A 21 12.22 -25.74 13.18
C HIS A 21 12.15 -24.21 13.31
N PHE A 22 11.28 -23.61 12.50
CA PHE A 22 10.95 -22.19 12.60
C PHE A 22 10.19 -21.89 13.89
N ALA A 23 10.50 -20.76 14.53
CA ALA A 23 9.82 -20.29 15.72
C ALA A 23 9.15 -18.93 15.50
N CYS A 24 7.87 -18.81 15.83
CA CYS A 24 7.11 -17.57 15.69
C CYS A 24 6.55 -17.11 17.04
N LEU A 25 6.59 -15.81 17.30
CA LEU A 25 5.86 -15.17 18.39
C LEU A 25 4.84 -14.18 17.80
N VAL A 26 3.57 -14.35 18.17
CA VAL A 26 2.48 -13.46 17.79
C VAL A 26 2.10 -12.60 18.98
N LEU A 27 2.09 -11.28 18.79
CA LEU A 27 1.72 -10.30 19.80
C LEU A 27 0.52 -9.50 19.29
N ASP A 28 -0.63 -9.66 19.94
CA ASP A 28 -1.89 -8.97 19.59
C ASP A 28 -1.87 -7.47 19.94
N ASP A 29 -1.11 -7.09 20.99
CA ASP A 29 -0.78 -5.70 21.28
C ASP A 29 0.73 -5.59 21.50
N ALA A 30 1.42 -5.16 20.45
CA ALA A 30 2.87 -5.00 20.43
C ALA A 30 3.32 -3.58 20.77
N THR A 31 2.43 -2.60 20.97
CA THR A 31 2.78 -1.17 21.07
C THR A 31 3.82 -0.93 22.16
N GLY A 32 3.57 -1.45 23.36
CA GLY A 32 4.49 -1.34 24.51
C GLY A 32 5.81 -2.13 24.36
N THR A 33 5.96 -2.88 23.27
CA THR A 33 7.20 -3.61 22.95
C THR A 33 8.10 -2.86 21.98
N ILE A 34 7.60 -1.83 21.29
CA ILE A 34 8.36 -1.11 20.26
C ILE A 34 9.33 -0.13 20.91
N THR A 35 10.60 -0.49 20.85
CA THR A 35 11.73 0.27 21.37
C THR A 35 12.86 0.20 20.36
N ALA A 36 13.80 1.13 20.40
CA ALA A 36 14.96 1.08 19.52
C ALA A 36 15.73 -0.25 19.62
N GLU A 37 15.79 -0.83 20.82
CA GLU A 37 16.44 -2.12 21.04
C GLU A 37 15.65 -3.30 20.45
N SER A 38 14.35 -3.39 20.73
CA SER A 38 13.51 -4.48 20.22
C SER A 38 13.44 -4.47 18.69
N VAL A 39 13.30 -3.30 18.05
CA VAL A 39 13.33 -3.17 16.59
C VAL A 39 14.64 -3.72 15.99
N ARG A 40 15.79 -3.37 16.58
CA ARG A 40 17.08 -3.94 16.15
C ARG A 40 17.18 -5.45 16.38
N ARG A 41 16.56 -5.98 17.43
CA ARG A 41 16.54 -7.43 17.70
C ARG A 41 15.62 -8.17 16.73
N VAL A 42 14.49 -7.57 16.32
CA VAL A 42 13.58 -8.13 15.31
C VAL A 42 14.31 -8.39 13.99
N GLN A 43 15.16 -7.45 13.55
CA GLN A 43 15.98 -7.62 12.34
C GLN A 43 16.91 -8.84 12.38
N ARG A 44 17.28 -9.32 13.57
CA ARG A 44 18.18 -10.48 13.74
C ARG A 44 17.46 -11.82 13.78
N LEU A 45 16.12 -11.84 13.87
CA LEU A 45 15.35 -13.09 13.98
C LEU A 45 15.50 -13.98 12.74
N ARG A 46 15.68 -13.36 11.56
CA ARG A 46 15.89 -14.08 10.30
C ARG A 46 17.08 -15.04 10.35
N SER A 47 18.21 -14.63 10.94
CA SER A 47 19.38 -15.51 11.06
C SER A 47 19.24 -16.59 12.15
N GLN A 48 18.15 -16.53 12.92
CA GLN A 48 17.84 -17.46 14.01
C GLN A 48 16.68 -18.41 13.64
N ASN A 49 16.29 -18.46 12.36
CA ASN A 49 15.11 -19.19 11.88
C ASN A 49 13.85 -18.88 12.73
N ALA A 50 13.66 -17.59 13.01
CA ALA A 50 12.57 -17.12 13.85
C ALA A 50 11.90 -15.87 13.25
N GLY A 51 10.68 -15.57 13.70
CA GLY A 51 9.91 -14.42 13.27
C GLY A 51 8.94 -13.93 14.33
N VAL A 52 8.37 -12.76 14.09
CA VAL A 52 7.32 -12.17 14.92
C VAL A 52 6.18 -11.65 14.07
N LEU A 53 4.96 -11.72 14.60
CA LEU A 53 3.81 -10.95 14.12
C LEU A 53 3.47 -9.92 15.20
N LEU A 54 3.49 -8.64 14.83
CA LEU A 54 3.26 -7.52 15.74
C LEU A 54 1.97 -6.82 15.31
N ALA A 55 0.90 -7.01 16.06
CA ALA A 55 -0.31 -6.24 15.90
C ALA A 55 -0.20 -4.95 16.73
N LEU A 56 -0.59 -3.84 16.13
CA LEU A 56 -0.57 -2.51 16.71
C LEU A 56 -1.96 -1.92 16.52
N ARG A 57 -2.47 -1.25 17.57
CA ARG A 57 -3.76 -0.54 17.48
C ARG A 57 -3.67 0.61 16.49
N ALA A 58 -2.61 1.40 16.60
CA ALA A 58 -2.29 2.52 15.72
C ALA A 58 -0.77 2.69 15.65
N ILE A 59 -0.24 3.11 14.49
CA ILE A 59 1.20 3.44 14.41
C ILE A 59 1.51 4.72 15.20
N GLY A 60 0.53 5.61 15.35
CA GLY A 60 0.63 6.83 16.17
C GLY A 60 0.96 6.59 17.65
N ASP A 61 0.69 5.39 18.18
CA ASP A 61 1.03 5.05 19.57
C ASP A 61 2.51 4.67 19.76
N VAL A 62 3.25 4.51 18.66
CA VAL A 62 4.70 4.26 18.65
C VAL A 62 5.43 5.60 18.54
N PRO A 63 6.56 5.80 19.26
CA PRO A 63 7.39 7.00 19.09
C PRO A 63 7.74 7.25 17.62
N GLU A 64 7.52 8.47 17.13
CA GLU A 64 7.65 8.81 15.70
C GLU A 64 9.04 8.48 15.13
N ALA A 65 10.10 8.68 15.93
CA ALA A 65 11.48 8.33 15.57
C ALA A 65 11.68 6.83 15.26
N LEU A 66 10.75 5.96 15.69
CA LEU A 66 10.79 4.52 15.46
C LEU A 66 9.89 4.05 14.32
N HIS A 67 9.06 4.92 13.71
CA HIS A 67 8.16 4.52 12.62
C HIS A 67 8.95 3.94 11.43
N GLY A 68 9.91 4.70 10.89
CA GLY A 68 10.77 4.24 9.79
C GLY A 68 11.54 2.96 10.14
N PRO A 69 12.28 2.91 11.26
CA PRO A 69 12.96 1.70 11.72
C PRO A 69 12.05 0.48 11.88
N LEU A 70 10.82 0.66 12.39
CA LEU A 70 9.85 -0.42 12.55
C LEU A 70 9.41 -0.95 11.19
N TYR A 71 8.99 -0.08 10.27
CA TYR A 71 8.63 -0.48 8.91
C TYR A 71 9.80 -1.15 8.20
N GLY A 72 11.05 -0.68 8.38
CA GLY A 72 12.23 -1.33 7.80
C GLY A 72 12.62 -2.66 8.46
N ALA A 73 12.15 -2.95 9.67
CA ALA A 73 12.47 -4.19 10.39
C ALA A 73 11.59 -5.38 10.01
N VAL A 74 10.45 -5.15 9.33
CA VAL A 74 9.49 -6.17 8.93
C VAL A 74 9.34 -6.21 7.40
N GLY A 75 9.27 -7.41 6.82
CA GLY A 75 9.08 -7.60 5.38
C GLY A 75 7.59 -7.55 4.97
N CYS A 76 6.74 -8.23 5.76
CA CYS A 76 5.31 -8.28 5.53
C CYS A 76 4.58 -7.19 6.32
N ARG A 77 3.52 -6.63 5.74
CA ARG A 77 2.74 -5.52 6.32
C ARG A 77 1.28 -5.69 5.97
N MET A 78 0.41 -5.33 6.91
CA MET A 78 -1.03 -5.47 6.77
C MET A 78 -1.72 -4.26 7.39
N ALA A 79 -2.60 -3.62 6.63
CA ALA A 79 -3.47 -2.53 7.11
C ALA A 79 -4.92 -3.04 7.12
N PHE A 80 -5.54 -3.04 8.29
CA PHE A 80 -6.93 -3.47 8.45
C PHE A 80 -7.91 -2.36 8.06
N SER A 81 -9.16 -2.72 7.76
CA SER A 81 -10.25 -1.76 7.62
C SER A 81 -10.34 -0.83 8.83
N GLY A 82 -10.49 0.47 8.60
CA GLY A 82 -10.65 1.47 9.66
C GLY A 82 -9.35 2.07 10.20
N VAL A 83 -8.20 1.84 9.53
CA VAL A 83 -6.99 2.63 9.79
C VAL A 83 -7.25 4.12 9.54
N THR A 84 -6.60 4.98 10.31
CA THR A 84 -6.71 6.43 10.09
C THR A 84 -5.93 6.84 8.84
N THR A 85 -6.24 8.00 8.27
CA THR A 85 -5.43 8.58 7.16
C THR A 85 -3.99 8.86 7.60
N TRP A 86 -3.77 9.19 8.88
CA TRP A 86 -2.44 9.38 9.44
C TRP A 86 -1.62 8.09 9.41
N ASP A 87 -2.21 6.99 9.86
CA ASP A 87 -1.57 5.67 9.85
C ASP A 87 -1.40 5.17 8.40
N GLY A 88 -2.42 5.36 7.57
CA GLY A 88 -2.43 5.00 6.15
C GLY A 88 -1.32 5.67 5.35
N ASN A 89 -0.94 6.91 5.67
CA ASN A 89 0.15 7.61 5.00
C ASN A 89 1.49 6.88 5.12
N ARG A 90 1.77 6.23 6.27
CA ARG A 90 2.99 5.45 6.44
C ARG A 90 2.98 4.15 5.64
N PHE A 91 1.82 3.51 5.50
CA PHE A 91 1.65 2.36 4.62
C PHE A 91 1.82 2.75 3.14
N ALA A 92 1.17 3.83 2.70
CA ALA A 92 1.28 4.36 1.34
C ALA A 92 2.74 4.67 0.96
N GLN A 93 3.48 5.37 1.83
CA GLN A 93 4.91 5.65 1.64
C GLN A 93 5.75 4.37 1.53
N THR A 94 5.41 3.33 2.30
CA THR A 94 6.19 2.09 2.34
C THR A 94 5.89 1.17 1.16
N TRP A 95 4.64 1.13 0.69
CA TRP A 95 4.25 0.35 -0.48
C TRP A 95 4.58 1.06 -1.80
N GLY A 96 4.80 2.38 -1.74
CA GLY A 96 5.26 3.17 -2.86
C GLY A 96 4.20 3.33 -3.96
N THR A 97 4.69 3.61 -5.15
CA THR A 97 3.90 4.01 -6.31
C THR A 97 3.94 2.96 -7.42
N GLU A 98 2.98 3.07 -8.33
CA GLU A 98 2.92 2.35 -9.58
C GLU A 98 2.48 3.28 -10.71
N TRP A 99 2.92 2.95 -11.92
CA TRP A 99 2.52 3.68 -13.13
C TRP A 99 1.16 3.18 -13.60
N VAL A 100 0.16 4.06 -13.61
CA VAL A 100 -1.19 3.75 -14.07
C VAL A 100 -1.50 4.55 -15.32
N GLU A 101 -1.96 3.87 -16.37
CA GLU A 101 -2.45 4.53 -17.58
C GLU A 101 -3.78 5.23 -17.26
N THR A 102 -3.78 6.55 -17.21
CA THR A 102 -5.00 7.34 -17.07
C THR A 102 -5.42 7.80 -18.46
N THR A 103 -6.63 7.43 -18.88
CA THR A 103 -7.23 7.92 -20.12
C THR A 103 -8.04 9.16 -19.81
N GLU A 104 -7.56 10.32 -20.25
CA GLU A 104 -8.33 11.56 -20.20
C GLU A 104 -9.13 11.70 -21.51
N VAL A 105 -10.46 11.59 -21.42
CA VAL A 105 -11.36 11.86 -22.55
C VAL A 105 -11.74 13.33 -22.50
N ALA A 106 -10.99 14.17 -23.20
CA ALA A 106 -11.33 15.57 -23.35
C ALA A 106 -12.43 15.71 -24.41
N LYS A 107 -13.68 15.96 -23.99
CA LYS A 107 -14.76 16.34 -24.92
C LYS A 107 -14.56 17.80 -25.36
N HIS A 108 -13.79 18.03 -26.42
CA HIS A 108 -13.76 19.33 -27.07
C HIS A 108 -15.04 19.53 -27.90
N THR A 109 -15.99 20.31 -27.37
CA THR A 109 -17.01 20.95 -28.21
C THR A 109 -16.31 21.93 -29.14
N VAL A 110 -16.12 21.54 -30.41
CA VAL A 110 -15.63 22.42 -31.47
C VAL A 110 -16.67 23.52 -31.71
N PHE A 111 -16.54 24.65 -31.02
CA PHE A 111 -17.06 25.91 -31.51
C PHE A 111 -16.15 26.36 -32.66
N ALA A 112 -16.62 26.13 -33.88
CA ALA A 112 -15.98 26.64 -35.08
C ALA A 112 -16.20 28.15 -35.16
N ASP A 113 -15.25 28.94 -34.63
CA ASP A 113 -15.17 30.38 -34.86
C ASP A 113 -13.90 30.69 -35.67
N GLN A 114 -13.96 30.41 -36.98
CA GLN A 114 -13.01 30.91 -37.97
C GLN A 114 -13.72 31.10 -39.34
N PRO A 115 -13.81 32.34 -39.86
CA PRO A 115 -14.68 32.69 -40.97
C PRO A 115 -14.03 32.56 -42.36
N MET A 116 -13.33 31.46 -42.66
CA MET A 116 -12.70 31.29 -43.99
C MET A 116 -12.71 29.87 -44.58
N THR A 117 -13.74 29.05 -44.34
CA THR A 117 -13.92 27.76 -45.04
C THR A 117 -15.38 27.43 -45.36
N ARG A 118 -16.22 28.46 -45.61
CA ARG A 118 -17.64 28.26 -45.97
C ARG A 118 -17.88 27.56 -47.32
N PHE A 119 -16.89 27.49 -48.20
CA PHE A 119 -17.11 26.93 -49.55
C PHE A 119 -17.00 25.40 -49.61
N LEU A 120 -16.18 24.77 -48.76
CA LEU A 120 -16.01 23.31 -48.76
C LEU A 120 -17.07 22.58 -47.92
N HIS A 121 -17.64 23.24 -46.91
CA HIS A 121 -18.64 22.61 -46.03
C HIS A 121 -20.06 22.58 -46.59
N ALA A 122 -20.41 23.47 -47.51
CA ALA A 122 -21.72 23.45 -48.16
C ALA A 122 -21.87 22.22 -49.09
N LEU A 123 -20.79 21.78 -49.73
CA LEU A 123 -20.82 20.66 -50.67
C LEU A 123 -20.92 19.29 -49.94
N ARG A 124 -20.32 19.17 -48.75
CA ARG A 124 -20.35 17.91 -47.96
C ARG A 124 -21.63 17.72 -47.15
N LYS A 125 -22.39 18.78 -46.87
CA LYS A 125 -23.63 18.72 -46.06
C LYS A 125 -24.80 18.05 -46.78
N ARG A 126 -24.71 17.80 -48.09
CA ARG A 126 -25.78 17.13 -48.86
C ARG A 126 -25.68 15.61 -48.95
N LEU A 127 -24.64 14.97 -48.40
CA LEU A 127 -24.39 13.54 -48.71
C LEU A 127 -24.29 12.56 -47.54
N THR A 128 -24.15 12.94 -46.26
CA THR A 128 -23.89 11.88 -45.25
C THR A 128 -24.35 12.08 -43.80
N GLY A 129 -25.12 13.12 -43.47
CA GLY A 129 -26.04 13.11 -42.30
C GLY A 129 -25.51 12.71 -40.91
N LYS A 130 -24.20 12.73 -40.61
CA LYS A 130 -23.67 12.47 -39.27
C LYS A 130 -22.58 13.48 -38.91
N ALA A 131 -22.83 14.23 -37.84
CA ALA A 131 -21.80 15.01 -37.17
C ALA A 131 -20.87 14.02 -36.44
N VAL A 132 -19.61 13.96 -36.86
CA VAL A 132 -18.58 13.15 -36.21
C VAL A 132 -18.01 14.00 -35.08
N THR A 133 -18.38 13.71 -33.84
CA THR A 133 -17.63 14.16 -32.67
C THR A 133 -16.40 13.26 -32.60
N THR A 134 -15.23 13.77 -32.98
CA THR A 134 -13.97 13.04 -32.82
C THR A 134 -13.55 13.17 -31.37
N ASP A 135 -13.71 12.11 -30.59
CA ASP A 135 -13.18 12.05 -29.23
C ASP A 135 -11.64 12.04 -29.31
N ALA A 136 -11.00 13.05 -28.72
CA ALA A 136 -9.56 13.05 -28.52
C ALA A 136 -9.26 12.26 -27.25
N VAL A 137 -8.85 11.01 -27.41
CA VAL A 137 -8.44 10.13 -26.31
C VAL A 137 -6.96 10.36 -26.05
N THR A 138 -6.62 11.04 -24.95
CA THR A 138 -5.23 11.21 -24.53
C THR A 138 -4.94 10.21 -23.42
N VAL A 139 -4.08 9.23 -23.70
CA VAL A 139 -3.56 8.31 -22.68
C VAL A 139 -2.35 8.97 -22.03
N LYS A 140 -2.39 9.15 -20.71
CA LYS A 140 -1.31 9.71 -19.90
C LYS A 140 -0.88 8.69 -18.85
N GLN A 141 0.41 8.37 -18.81
CA GLN A 141 0.99 7.61 -17.72
C GLN A 141 1.10 8.53 -16.49
N VAL A 142 0.50 8.12 -15.38
CA VAL A 142 0.59 8.86 -14.11
C VAL A 142 1.08 7.92 -13.03
N GLU A 143 2.13 8.32 -12.33
CA GLU A 143 2.59 7.65 -11.13
C GLU A 143 1.56 7.88 -10.00
N ARG A 144 1.02 6.80 -9.44
CA ARG A 144 0.04 6.81 -8.36
C ARG A 144 0.49 5.92 -7.22
N GLU A 145 0.15 6.28 -5.99
CA GLU A 145 0.34 5.38 -4.86
C GLU A 145 -0.43 4.07 -5.12
N ARG A 146 0.19 2.92 -4.82
CA ARG A 146 -0.48 1.62 -4.98
C ARG A 146 -1.73 1.52 -4.13
N TRP A 147 -1.66 2.14 -2.95
CA TRP A 147 -2.78 2.41 -2.05
C TRP A 147 -2.51 3.76 -1.38
N SER A 148 -3.37 4.72 -1.66
CA SER A 148 -3.29 6.02 -0.99
C SER A 148 -3.75 5.94 0.45
N ALA A 149 -3.30 6.91 1.26
CA ALA A 149 -3.74 7.04 2.65
C ALA A 149 -5.27 7.14 2.78
N SER A 150 -5.92 7.81 1.82
CA SER A 150 -7.39 7.96 1.78
C SER A 150 -8.08 6.65 1.43
N GLU A 151 -7.57 5.90 0.45
CA GLU A 151 -8.12 4.58 0.09
C GLU A 151 -8.02 3.61 1.27
N LEU A 152 -6.90 3.61 1.98
CA LEU A 152 -6.73 2.78 3.17
C LEU A 152 -7.71 3.14 4.28
N ALA A 153 -7.98 4.43 4.48
CA ALA A 153 -8.86 4.90 5.54
C ALA A 153 -10.35 4.73 5.23
N HIS A 154 -10.74 4.81 3.95
CA HIS A 154 -12.15 4.97 3.56
C HIS A 154 -12.66 3.92 2.58
N SER A 155 -11.79 3.21 1.86
CA SER A 155 -12.20 2.27 0.81
C SER A 155 -12.03 0.80 1.19
N VAL A 156 -11.30 0.47 2.26
CA VAL A 156 -11.12 -0.92 2.72
C VAL A 156 -12.40 -1.41 3.40
N PRO A 157 -13.12 -2.42 2.85
CA PRO A 157 -14.38 -2.88 3.42
C PRO A 157 -14.18 -3.55 4.79
N PRO A 158 -15.21 -3.54 5.67
CA PRO A 158 -15.17 -4.32 6.91
C PRO A 158 -14.86 -5.79 6.64
N GLY A 159 -14.03 -6.38 7.49
CA GLY A 159 -13.59 -7.78 7.34
C GLY A 159 -12.53 -7.98 6.24
N HIS A 160 -11.99 -6.90 5.67
CA HIS A 160 -10.85 -6.95 4.74
C HIS A 160 -9.61 -6.26 5.31
N ALA A 161 -8.48 -6.54 4.68
CA ALA A 161 -7.23 -5.82 4.90
C ALA A 161 -6.42 -5.72 3.61
N VAL A 162 -5.53 -4.74 3.56
CA VAL A 162 -4.52 -4.63 2.51
C VAL A 162 -3.24 -5.28 3.01
N LEU A 163 -2.77 -6.32 2.33
CA LEU A 163 -1.66 -7.17 2.73
C LEU A 163 -0.55 -7.12 1.67
N SER A 164 0.67 -6.87 2.11
CA SER A 164 1.88 -7.05 1.30
C SER A 164 2.76 -8.12 1.92
N LEU A 165 3.26 -9.03 1.10
CA LEU A 165 4.08 -10.16 1.53
C LEU A 165 5.47 -10.10 0.88
N THR A 166 6.47 -10.57 1.61
CA THR A 166 7.82 -10.76 1.10
C THR A 166 8.30 -12.15 1.48
N THR A 167 8.81 -12.92 0.52
CA THR A 167 9.39 -14.25 0.75
C THR A 167 10.71 -14.13 1.50
N VAL A 168 11.24 -15.27 1.96
CA VAL A 168 12.57 -15.26 2.57
C VAL A 168 13.64 -14.98 1.51
N GLU A 169 13.43 -15.38 0.27
CA GLU A 169 14.32 -15.09 -0.86
C GLU A 169 14.31 -13.60 -1.26
N GLY A 170 13.28 -12.86 -0.85
CA GLY A 170 13.13 -11.42 -1.09
C GLY A 170 12.13 -11.08 -2.19
N ASP A 171 11.45 -12.07 -2.78
CA ASP A 171 10.36 -11.83 -3.72
C ASP A 171 9.21 -11.13 -3.00
N HIS A 172 8.59 -10.16 -3.65
CA HIS A 172 7.56 -9.33 -3.05
C HIS A 172 6.28 -9.35 -3.86
N ALA A 173 5.16 -9.56 -3.17
CA ALA A 173 3.83 -9.34 -3.72
C ALA A 173 3.39 -7.91 -3.42
N PRO A 174 2.87 -7.15 -4.41
CA PRO A 174 2.34 -5.80 -4.17
C PRO A 174 1.22 -5.85 -3.11
N PRO A 175 0.86 -4.72 -2.48
CA PRO A 175 -0.27 -4.67 -1.54
C PRO A 175 -1.58 -5.10 -2.20
N LEU A 176 -2.18 -6.19 -1.72
CA LEU A 176 -3.42 -6.78 -2.22
C LEU A 176 -4.52 -6.65 -1.19
N LEU A 177 -5.75 -6.37 -1.64
CA LEU A 177 -6.93 -6.47 -0.80
C LEU A 177 -7.28 -7.94 -0.55
N VAL A 178 -7.43 -8.32 0.72
CA VAL A 178 -7.71 -9.69 1.15
C VAL A 178 -8.99 -9.72 1.99
N ASP A 179 -9.89 -10.67 1.72
CA ASP A 179 -11.03 -10.99 2.57
C ASP A 179 -10.59 -11.89 3.73
N LEU A 180 -10.87 -11.47 4.96
CA LEU A 180 -10.44 -12.18 6.17
C LEU A 180 -11.50 -13.17 6.68
N ARG A 181 -12.62 -13.33 5.97
CA ARG A 181 -13.76 -14.15 6.40
C ARG A 181 -13.70 -15.61 5.92
N GLY A 182 -12.78 -15.96 5.02
CA GLY A 182 -12.57 -17.33 4.53
C GLY A 182 -13.14 -17.56 3.14
#